data_AF-A0A3B8Q391-F1
#
_entry.id   AF-A0A3B8Q391-F1
#
_cell.length_a   1.000
_cell.length_b   1.000
_cell.length_c   1.000
_cell.angle_alpha   90.00
_cell.angle_beta   90.00
_cell.angle_gamma   90.00
#
_symmetry.space_group_name_H-M   'P 1'
#
loop_
_entity.id
_entity.type
_entity.pdbx_description
1 polymer ?
#
loop_
_entity_poly.entity_id
_entity_poly.type
_entity_poly.pdbx_seq_one_letter_code
_entity_poly.pdbx_strand_id
1 'polypeptide(L)'
;MRRWLSFGFTVLILSCLQAESLKLNLRSRSSLPGSTNWTVVTTNTTWDLARTAVVICDMWDKHHCPDATERVGEMAPRMNEMVKVARARGALIIHCPSDTMDFYKDHPGRKLAQSAPKVETTIPLESWCSLKPDKEAPLPIDDSDGGCDGCPDCPSFKAWTRQHPALEILPGDAITDSAEAFYLMRQRGITNVIVMGVHINMCVLGRPFSIRQMVRQGQNVVLVRDLTDSMYNHRQAPYVSHFRGTELVVEHIEKYWCPSITSADFLGGEPFRFKGDVKKEVCFIIGENEYHTWETLP
;
A
#
# COMPACT_ATOMS: atom_id res chain seq x y z
N MET A 1 -16.97 -53.60 47.82
CA MET A 1 -16.92 -52.84 46.54
C MET A 1 -16.24 -51.51 46.79
N ARG A 2 -14.96 -51.34 46.41
CA ARG A 2 -14.21 -50.09 46.54
C ARG A 2 -14.38 -49.27 45.26
N ARG A 3 -15.06 -48.13 45.34
CA ARG A 3 -15.17 -47.15 44.24
C ARG A 3 -13.91 -46.27 44.25
N TRP A 4 -13.14 -46.32 43.17
CA TRP A 4 -12.05 -45.39 42.90
C TRP A 4 -12.62 -44.18 42.15
N LEU A 5 -12.48 -42.98 42.71
CA LEU A 5 -12.77 -41.72 42.03
C LEU A 5 -11.50 -41.27 41.30
N SER A 6 -11.51 -41.34 39.98
CA SER A 6 -10.48 -40.75 39.12
C SER A 6 -10.80 -39.28 38.90
N PHE A 7 -10.03 -38.38 39.53
CA PHE A 7 -10.05 -36.96 39.21
C PHE A 7 -9.26 -36.74 37.91
N GLY A 8 -9.98 -36.43 36.82
CA GLY A 8 -9.37 -36.03 35.56
C GLY A 8 -8.85 -34.60 35.64
N PHE A 9 -7.52 -34.44 35.67
CA PHE A 9 -6.86 -33.15 35.50
C PHE A 9 -6.97 -32.75 34.02
N THR A 10 -7.81 -31.76 33.71
CA THR A 10 -7.88 -31.17 32.37
C THR A 10 -6.77 -30.15 32.25
N VAL A 11 -5.70 -30.48 31.54
CA VAL A 11 -4.61 -29.54 31.21
C VAL A 11 -5.11 -28.60 30.12
N LEU A 12 -5.48 -27.38 30.49
CA LEU A 12 -5.68 -26.28 29.55
C LEU A 12 -4.31 -25.85 29.01
N ILE A 13 -3.99 -26.31 27.79
CA ILE A 13 -2.85 -25.80 27.04
C ILE A 13 -3.23 -24.39 26.57
N LEU A 14 -2.79 -23.36 27.31
CA LEU A 14 -2.72 -22.00 26.75
C LEU A 14 -1.67 -22.03 25.65
N SER A 15 -2.12 -22.13 24.40
CA SER A 15 -1.30 -21.75 23.26
C SER A 15 -1.04 -20.26 23.36
N CYS A 16 0.12 -19.87 23.90
CA CYS A 16 0.67 -18.55 23.65
C CYS A 16 0.77 -18.39 22.14
N LEU A 17 -0.08 -17.54 21.55
CA LEU A 17 0.10 -17.05 20.19
C LEU A 17 1.47 -16.37 20.17
N GLN A 18 2.47 -17.09 19.68
CA GLN A 18 3.80 -16.55 19.48
C GLN A 18 3.65 -15.46 18.42
N ALA A 19 3.85 -14.20 18.82
CA ALA A 19 3.83 -13.07 17.92
C ALA A 19 4.77 -13.34 16.75
N GLU A 20 4.20 -13.58 15.56
CA GLU A 20 4.99 -13.95 14.40
C GLU A 20 5.61 -12.69 13.81
N SER A 21 6.93 -12.60 14.00
CA SER A 21 7.72 -11.51 13.48
C SER A 21 7.95 -11.65 11.97
N LEU A 22 7.83 -10.55 11.23
CA LEU A 22 8.03 -10.50 9.79
C LEU A 22 9.29 -9.72 9.45
N LYS A 23 10.20 -10.34 8.70
CA LYS A 23 11.37 -9.66 8.13
C LYS A 23 10.94 -8.82 6.92
N LEU A 24 11.36 -7.57 6.88
CA LEU A 24 11.03 -6.62 5.82
C LEU A 24 12.29 -6.01 5.23
N ASN A 25 12.30 -5.78 3.92
CA ASN A 25 13.36 -5.10 3.20
C ASN A 25 12.93 -3.68 2.85
N LEU A 26 13.18 -2.75 3.77
CA LEU A 26 12.75 -1.36 3.64
C LEU A 26 13.62 -0.63 2.61
N ARG A 27 13.02 -0.18 1.52
CA ARG A 27 13.66 0.66 0.51
C ARG A 27 13.29 2.12 0.75
N SER A 28 14.28 2.97 0.96
CA SER A 28 14.13 4.43 1.06
C SER A 28 15.07 5.12 0.09
N ARG A 29 14.89 6.44 -0.08
CA ARG A 29 15.84 7.27 -0.82
C ARG A 29 16.41 8.32 0.10
N SER A 30 17.73 8.44 0.16
CA SER A 30 18.42 9.48 0.92
C SER A 30 19.35 10.28 0.02
N SER A 31 19.57 11.55 0.37
CA SER A 31 20.56 12.41 -0.26
C SER A 31 21.58 12.86 0.79
N LEU A 32 22.83 12.98 0.38
CA LEU A 32 23.84 13.62 1.24
C LEU A 32 23.50 15.11 1.41
N PRO A 33 23.86 15.74 2.55
CA PRO A 33 23.71 17.17 2.72
C PRO A 33 24.35 17.95 1.55
N GLY A 34 23.58 18.80 0.90
CA GLY A 34 24.02 19.59 -0.26
C GLY A 34 24.03 18.85 -1.61
N SER A 35 23.66 17.57 -1.65
CA SER A 35 23.50 16.82 -2.91
C SER A 35 22.06 16.84 -3.40
N THR A 36 21.88 17.03 -4.70
CA THR A 36 20.59 16.82 -5.39
C THR A 36 20.40 15.36 -5.82
N ASN A 37 21.43 14.52 -5.68
CA ASN A 37 21.38 13.12 -6.05
C ASN A 37 20.84 12.27 -4.90
N TRP A 38 19.78 11.53 -5.20
CA TRP A 38 19.16 10.59 -4.27
C TRP A 38 19.65 9.18 -4.55
N THR A 39 20.16 8.49 -3.53
CA THR A 39 20.57 7.09 -3.61
C THR A 39 19.53 6.19 -2.96
N VAL A 40 19.38 4.99 -3.51
CA VAL A 40 18.51 3.97 -2.92
C VAL A 40 19.25 3.34 -1.74
N VAL A 41 18.58 3.27 -0.59
CA VAL A 41 19.07 2.60 0.61
C VAL A 41 18.09 1.51 0.98
N THR A 42 18.60 0.29 1.19
CA THR A 42 17.82 -0.84 1.69
C THR A 42 18.24 -1.15 3.11
N THR A 43 17.27 -1.24 4.03
CA THR A 43 17.51 -1.63 5.43
C THR A 43 16.60 -2.80 5.80
N ASN A 44 17.19 -3.83 6.39
CA ASN A 44 16.45 -4.96 6.92
C ASN A 44 15.87 -4.61 8.30
N THR A 45 14.59 -4.87 8.49
CA THR A 45 13.93 -4.75 9.80
C THR A 45 13.07 -5.97 10.10
N THR A 46 12.57 -6.05 11.30
CA THR A 46 11.64 -7.09 11.74
C THR A 46 10.48 -6.45 12.49
N TRP A 47 9.26 -6.67 12.02
CA TRP A 47 8.04 -6.12 12.61
C TRP A 47 7.21 -7.22 13.26
N ASP A 48 6.63 -6.91 14.41
CA ASP A 48 5.61 -7.74 15.05
C ASP A 48 4.26 -7.52 14.35
N LEU A 49 3.72 -8.56 13.69
CA LEU A 49 2.45 -8.42 12.99
C LEU A 49 1.25 -8.25 13.91
N ALA A 50 1.32 -8.69 15.17
CA ALA A 50 0.26 -8.41 16.15
C ALA A 50 0.14 -6.91 16.47
N ARG A 51 1.19 -6.12 16.21
CA ARG A 51 1.20 -4.65 16.32
C ARG A 51 1.18 -3.93 14.97
N THR A 52 0.81 -4.63 13.90
CA THR A 52 0.81 -4.12 12.53
C THR A 52 -0.58 -4.14 11.93
N ALA A 53 -0.96 -3.06 11.25
CA ALA A 53 -2.15 -3.01 10.41
C ALA A 53 -1.77 -2.99 8.93
N VAL A 54 -2.55 -3.68 8.10
CA VAL A 54 -2.53 -3.57 6.65
C VAL A 54 -3.73 -2.74 6.23
N VAL A 55 -3.46 -1.57 5.63
CA VAL A 55 -4.46 -0.66 5.08
C VAL A 55 -4.55 -0.88 3.58
N ILE A 56 -5.72 -1.30 3.12
CA ILE A 56 -6.04 -1.49 1.70
C ILE A 56 -6.83 -0.26 1.24
N CYS A 57 -6.14 0.67 0.59
CA CYS A 57 -6.68 1.95 0.16
C CYS A 57 -7.44 1.80 -1.18
N ASP A 58 -8.73 2.10 -1.18
CA ASP A 58 -9.53 2.41 -2.39
C ASP A 58 -9.43 1.38 -3.53
N MET A 59 -9.24 0.09 -3.18
CA MET A 59 -9.28 -1.02 -4.14
C MET A 59 -10.73 -1.35 -4.54
N TRP A 60 -11.32 -0.50 -5.37
CA TRP A 60 -12.72 -0.59 -5.78
C TRP A 60 -13.01 -1.68 -6.82
N ASP A 61 -14.27 -2.04 -6.96
CA ASP A 61 -14.76 -2.98 -7.97
C ASP A 61 -14.72 -2.43 -9.41
N LYS A 62 -14.80 -1.11 -9.57
CA LYS A 62 -14.69 -0.41 -10.86
C LYS A 62 -14.07 0.97 -10.70
N HIS A 63 -13.59 1.51 -11.81
CA HIS A 63 -13.20 2.91 -11.96
C HIS A 63 -13.91 3.52 -13.18
N HIS A 64 -14.03 4.86 -13.23
CA HIS A 64 -14.52 5.51 -14.45
C HIS A 64 -13.57 5.28 -15.64
N CYS A 65 -12.28 5.04 -15.35
CA CYS A 65 -11.28 4.69 -16.34
C CYS A 65 -11.24 3.16 -16.53
N PRO A 66 -11.47 2.65 -17.76
CA PRO A 66 -11.40 1.22 -18.03
C PRO A 66 -10.04 0.61 -17.71
N ASP A 67 -8.93 1.28 -18.09
CA ASP A 67 -7.58 0.74 -17.86
C ASP A 67 -7.25 0.66 -16.37
N ALA A 68 -7.69 1.64 -15.58
CA ALA A 68 -7.55 1.58 -14.12
C ALA A 68 -8.35 0.42 -13.53
N THR A 69 -9.55 0.15 -14.06
CA THR A 69 -10.35 -1.02 -13.65
C THR A 69 -9.62 -2.33 -13.95
N GLU A 70 -9.02 -2.44 -15.14
CA GLU A 70 -8.27 -3.63 -15.56
C GLU A 70 -7.02 -3.84 -14.70
N ARG A 71 -6.22 -2.78 -14.46
CA ARG A 71 -5.03 -2.85 -13.60
C ARG A 71 -5.38 -3.22 -12.16
N VAL A 72 -6.42 -2.60 -11.58
CA VAL A 72 -6.92 -2.98 -10.25
C VAL A 72 -7.31 -4.46 -10.21
N GLY A 73 -8.01 -4.93 -11.25
CA GLY A 73 -8.41 -6.33 -11.37
C GLY A 73 -7.24 -7.30 -11.51
N GLU A 74 -6.17 -6.91 -12.22
CA GLU A 74 -4.95 -7.71 -12.38
C GLU A 74 -4.16 -7.85 -11.07
N MET A 75 -4.07 -6.76 -10.30
CA MET A 75 -3.31 -6.68 -9.05
C MET A 75 -4.03 -7.31 -7.85
N ALA A 76 -5.37 -7.23 -7.82
CA ALA A 76 -6.17 -7.64 -6.66
C ALA A 76 -5.94 -9.09 -6.19
N PRO A 77 -5.78 -10.12 -7.06
CA PRO A 77 -5.50 -11.49 -6.62
C PRO A 77 -4.20 -11.61 -5.82
N ARG A 78 -3.10 -11.02 -6.31
CA ARG A 78 -1.79 -11.03 -5.63
C ARG A 78 -1.85 -10.25 -4.31
N MET A 79 -2.59 -9.16 -4.28
CA MET A 79 -2.86 -8.43 -3.05
C MET A 79 -3.63 -9.29 -2.03
N ASN A 80 -4.64 -10.04 -2.45
CA ASN A 80 -5.39 -10.94 -1.59
C ASN A 80 -4.51 -12.05 -1.00
N GLU A 81 -3.55 -12.59 -1.75
CA GLU A 81 -2.56 -13.55 -1.24
C GLU A 81 -1.74 -12.95 -0.08
N MET A 82 -1.21 -11.73 -0.28
CA MET A 82 -0.45 -11.03 0.75
C MET A 82 -1.29 -10.79 2.01
N VAL A 83 -2.53 -10.33 1.81
CA VAL A 83 -3.48 -10.04 2.89
C VAL A 83 -3.81 -11.31 3.68
N LYS A 84 -3.99 -12.46 3.02
CA LYS A 84 -4.19 -13.76 3.67
C LYS A 84 -3.01 -14.13 4.57
N VAL A 85 -1.78 -13.96 4.09
CA VAL A 85 -0.57 -14.21 4.90
C VAL A 85 -0.48 -13.23 6.07
N ALA A 86 -0.65 -11.94 5.83
CA ALA A 86 -0.62 -10.92 6.88
C ALA A 86 -1.63 -11.23 8.00
N ARG A 87 -2.87 -11.57 7.62
CA ARG A 87 -3.95 -11.94 8.54
C ARG A 87 -3.62 -13.20 9.34
N ALA A 88 -3.14 -14.25 8.67
CA ALA A 88 -2.79 -15.51 9.33
C ALA A 88 -1.69 -15.33 10.40
N ARG A 89 -0.81 -14.34 10.21
CA ARG A 89 0.27 -13.99 11.13
C ARG A 89 -0.11 -12.92 12.16
N GLY A 90 -1.38 -12.52 12.22
CA GLY A 90 -1.93 -11.66 13.28
C GLY A 90 -2.05 -10.18 12.95
N ALA A 91 -1.76 -9.75 11.72
CA ALA A 91 -1.97 -8.35 11.33
C ALA A 91 -3.46 -8.00 11.29
N LEU A 92 -3.78 -6.77 11.71
CA LEU A 92 -5.11 -6.20 11.54
C LEU A 92 -5.30 -5.80 10.06
N ILE A 93 -6.31 -6.34 9.39
CA ILE A 93 -6.65 -5.91 8.03
C ILE A 93 -7.74 -4.84 8.09
N ILE A 94 -7.50 -3.70 7.44
CA ILE A 94 -8.45 -2.60 7.32
C ILE A 94 -8.70 -2.34 5.84
N HIS A 95 -9.91 -2.64 5.41
CA HIS A 95 -10.41 -2.35 4.08
C HIS A 95 -10.95 -0.93 4.05
N CYS A 96 -10.39 -0.10 3.17
CA CYS A 96 -10.79 1.29 3.04
C CYS A 96 -11.30 1.62 1.63
N PRO A 97 -12.43 1.05 1.17
CA PRO A 97 -13.04 1.43 -0.10
C PRO A 97 -13.86 2.72 0.08
N SER A 98 -13.23 3.87 -0.12
CA SER A 98 -13.87 5.18 0.12
C SER A 98 -15.11 5.39 -0.73
N ASP A 99 -16.05 6.15 -0.16
CA ASP A 99 -17.33 6.48 -0.78
C ASP A 99 -18.22 5.25 -1.05
N THR A 100 -18.00 4.11 -0.36
CA THR A 100 -18.82 2.89 -0.49
C THR A 100 -19.47 2.44 0.82
N MET A 101 -19.41 3.25 1.88
CA MET A 101 -19.85 2.83 3.22
C MET A 101 -21.31 2.40 3.30
N ASP A 102 -22.19 2.92 2.44
CA ASP A 102 -23.59 2.50 2.36
C ASP A 102 -23.74 1.01 2.00
N PHE A 103 -22.86 0.48 1.15
CA PHE A 103 -22.83 -0.95 0.81
C PHE A 103 -22.46 -1.81 2.04
N TYR A 104 -21.65 -1.27 2.95
CA TYR A 104 -21.12 -1.96 4.12
C TYR A 104 -21.82 -1.61 5.43
N LYS A 105 -22.89 -0.82 5.41
CA LYS A 105 -23.52 -0.24 6.62
C LYS A 105 -23.87 -1.26 7.70
N ASP A 106 -24.24 -2.48 7.30
CA ASP A 106 -24.63 -3.59 8.17
C ASP A 106 -23.55 -4.68 8.27
N HIS A 107 -22.41 -4.50 7.61
CA HIS A 107 -21.32 -5.48 7.61
C HIS A 107 -20.62 -5.50 8.99
N PRO A 108 -20.29 -6.68 9.56
CA PRO A 108 -19.61 -6.77 10.85
C PRO A 108 -18.29 -5.98 10.91
N GLY A 109 -17.51 -5.96 9.83
CA GLY A 109 -16.28 -5.17 9.74
C GLY A 109 -16.49 -3.66 9.79
N ARG A 110 -17.64 -3.15 9.30
CA ARG A 110 -18.02 -1.73 9.47
C ARG A 110 -18.33 -1.45 10.93
N LYS A 111 -19.12 -2.32 11.58
CA LYS A 111 -19.44 -2.20 13.02
C LYS A 111 -18.20 -2.27 13.90
N LEU A 112 -17.22 -3.09 13.53
CA LEU A 112 -15.93 -3.16 14.21
C LEU A 112 -15.21 -1.81 14.17
N ALA A 113 -15.11 -1.17 13.01
CA ALA A 113 -14.49 0.16 12.91
C ALA A 113 -15.26 1.23 13.71
N GLN A 114 -16.60 1.21 13.68
CA GLN A 114 -17.45 2.15 14.44
C GLN A 114 -17.34 1.98 15.95
N SER A 115 -17.02 0.77 16.42
CA SER A 115 -16.88 0.48 17.84
C SER A 115 -15.60 1.06 18.46
N ALA A 116 -14.64 1.49 17.63
CA ALA A 116 -13.40 2.05 18.11
C ALA A 116 -13.64 3.42 18.76
N PRO A 117 -13.26 3.61 20.04
CA PRO A 117 -13.45 4.88 20.71
C PRO A 117 -12.61 5.96 20.04
N LYS A 118 -13.19 7.15 19.89
CA LYS A 118 -12.48 8.30 19.33
C LYS A 118 -11.21 8.57 20.14
N VAL A 119 -10.09 8.76 19.45
CA VAL A 119 -8.80 9.09 20.06
C VAL A 119 -8.51 10.56 19.87
N GLU A 120 -8.19 11.25 20.97
CA GLU A 120 -7.66 12.60 20.92
C GLU A 120 -6.21 12.57 20.42
N THR A 121 -5.91 13.43 19.46
CA THR A 121 -4.59 13.51 18.83
C THR A 121 -4.01 14.91 19.01
N THR A 122 -2.70 14.99 19.22
CA THR A 122 -1.98 16.28 19.33
C THR A 122 -2.10 17.09 18.05
N ILE A 123 -2.05 16.43 16.90
CA ILE A 123 -2.29 17.02 15.58
C ILE A 123 -3.65 16.52 15.10
N PRO A 124 -4.54 17.38 14.58
CA PRO A 124 -5.84 16.95 14.07
C PRO A 124 -5.72 15.86 13.00
N LEU A 125 -6.69 14.93 13.00
CA LEU A 125 -6.91 14.01 11.89
C LEU A 125 -7.72 14.76 10.83
N GLU A 126 -7.12 14.93 9.65
CA GLU A 126 -7.73 15.64 8.51
C GLU A 126 -8.53 14.66 7.66
N SER A 127 -9.66 15.09 7.09
CA SER A 127 -10.42 14.27 6.13
C SER A 127 -9.69 14.10 4.79
N TRP A 128 -8.72 14.96 4.50
CA TRP A 128 -7.82 14.86 3.36
C TRP A 128 -6.49 15.58 3.67
N CYS A 129 -5.36 14.87 3.50
CA CYS A 129 -4.02 15.41 3.65
C CYS A 129 -3.45 15.82 2.28
N SER A 130 -3.57 17.10 1.96
CA SER A 130 -2.98 17.70 0.75
C SER A 130 -1.45 17.70 0.78
N LEU A 131 -0.86 17.90 -0.40
CA LEU A 131 0.58 18.08 -0.58
C LEU A 131 1.10 19.22 0.30
N LYS A 132 2.25 19.00 0.93
CA LYS A 132 2.89 19.97 1.83
C LYS A 132 4.22 20.47 1.28
N PRO A 133 4.29 21.67 0.67
CA PRO A 133 5.51 22.17 0.03
C PRO A 133 6.72 22.31 0.96
N ASP A 134 6.50 22.44 2.27
CA ASP A 134 7.54 22.48 3.30
C ASP A 134 8.13 21.10 3.61
N LYS A 135 7.48 20.02 3.17
CA LYS A 135 7.87 18.62 3.47
C LYS A 135 8.18 17.79 2.24
N GLU A 136 7.52 18.04 1.12
CA GLU A 136 7.67 17.27 -0.12
C GLU A 136 7.66 18.19 -1.35
N ALA A 137 8.35 17.75 -2.42
CA ALA A 137 8.30 18.40 -3.72
C ALA A 137 6.90 18.24 -4.38
N PRO A 138 6.61 18.97 -5.48
CA PRO A 138 5.49 18.62 -6.35
C PRO A 138 5.53 17.15 -6.78
N LEU A 139 4.36 16.56 -7.07
CA LEU A 139 4.30 15.20 -7.59
C LEU A 139 5.08 15.10 -8.91
N PRO A 140 5.77 13.97 -9.16
CA PRO A 140 6.64 13.81 -10.33
C PRO A 140 5.88 13.42 -11.61
N ILE A 141 4.56 13.55 -11.59
CA ILE A 141 3.64 13.27 -12.70
C ILE A 141 2.62 14.40 -12.77
N ASP A 142 2.08 14.63 -13.97
CA ASP A 142 0.91 15.45 -14.20
C ASP A 142 -0.33 14.54 -14.27
N ASP A 143 -1.20 14.70 -13.28
CA ASP A 143 -2.47 13.98 -13.12
C ASP A 143 -3.69 14.91 -13.27
N SER A 144 -3.49 16.10 -13.84
CA SER A 144 -4.52 17.14 -13.94
C SER A 144 -5.72 16.79 -14.81
N ASP A 145 -5.56 15.84 -15.74
CA ASP A 145 -6.63 15.32 -16.59
C ASP A 145 -7.32 14.06 -16.02
N GLY A 146 -7.00 13.70 -14.79
CA GLY A 146 -7.53 12.51 -14.14
C GLY A 146 -6.82 11.21 -14.53
N GLY A 147 -5.83 11.22 -15.43
CA GLY A 147 -4.86 10.13 -15.57
C GLY A 147 -5.36 8.85 -16.23
N CYS A 148 -6.41 8.90 -17.07
CA CYS A 148 -6.88 7.73 -17.81
C CYS A 148 -6.11 7.51 -19.12
N ASP A 149 -5.50 6.33 -19.29
CA ASP A 149 -4.62 6.02 -20.43
C ASP A 149 -5.36 5.84 -21.75
N GLY A 150 -6.28 4.89 -21.82
CA GLY A 150 -6.99 4.48 -23.02
C GLY A 150 -8.18 5.36 -23.37
N CYS A 151 -8.57 6.27 -22.48
CA CYS A 151 -9.70 7.17 -22.69
C CYS A 151 -9.49 8.54 -22.01
N PRO A 152 -8.70 9.46 -22.62
CA PRO A 152 -8.46 10.79 -22.05
C PRO A 152 -9.74 11.64 -21.95
N ASP A 153 -10.70 11.46 -22.85
CA ASP A 153 -11.95 12.22 -22.87
C ASP A 153 -13.09 11.55 -22.08
N CYS A 154 -12.81 10.45 -21.34
CA CYS A 154 -13.82 9.78 -20.56
C CYS A 154 -14.30 10.70 -19.42
N PRO A 155 -15.63 10.94 -19.30
CA PRO A 155 -16.13 11.76 -18.21
C PRO A 155 -15.84 11.09 -16.87
N SER A 156 -15.44 11.88 -15.87
CA SER A 156 -15.32 11.39 -14.51
C SER A 156 -16.71 11.18 -13.90
N PHE A 157 -16.93 9.99 -13.34
CA PHE A 157 -18.14 9.67 -12.58
C PHE A 157 -17.81 8.63 -11.49
N LYS A 158 -18.71 8.48 -10.52
CA LYS A 158 -18.61 7.44 -9.50
C LYS A 158 -19.02 6.09 -10.10
N ALA A 159 -18.05 5.32 -10.55
CA ALA A 159 -18.26 3.98 -11.12
C ALA A 159 -18.30 2.87 -10.06
N TRP A 160 -17.62 3.09 -8.93
CA TRP A 160 -17.46 2.09 -7.88
C TRP A 160 -18.66 2.02 -6.96
N THR A 161 -18.91 0.81 -6.46
CA THR A 161 -19.98 0.52 -5.50
C THR A 161 -19.49 -0.14 -4.22
N ARG A 162 -18.32 -0.80 -4.28
CA ARG A 162 -17.74 -1.59 -3.19
C ARG A 162 -16.26 -1.88 -3.45
N GLN A 163 -15.62 -2.61 -2.53
CA GLN A 163 -14.29 -3.18 -2.76
C GLN A 163 -14.30 -4.23 -3.88
N HIS A 164 -13.16 -4.35 -4.58
CA HIS A 164 -12.93 -5.37 -5.59
C HIS A 164 -13.19 -6.78 -5.04
N PRO A 165 -13.99 -7.63 -5.73
CA PRO A 165 -14.44 -8.91 -5.20
C PRO A 165 -13.32 -9.95 -5.01
N ALA A 166 -12.16 -9.76 -5.64
CA ALA A 166 -10.99 -10.62 -5.42
C ALA A 166 -10.34 -10.41 -4.04
N LEU A 167 -10.64 -9.32 -3.34
CA LEU A 167 -10.15 -9.03 -1.99
C LEU A 167 -11.19 -9.50 -0.97
N GLU A 168 -10.91 -10.64 -0.35
CA GLU A 168 -11.77 -11.26 0.64
C GLU A 168 -11.77 -10.45 1.94
N ILE A 169 -12.97 -10.13 2.43
CA ILE A 169 -13.18 -9.52 3.74
C ILE A 169 -13.64 -10.64 4.68
N LEU A 170 -12.83 -10.96 5.68
CA LEU A 170 -13.07 -12.06 6.61
C LEU A 170 -13.47 -11.57 8.01
N PRO A 171 -14.05 -12.43 8.86
CA PRO A 171 -14.32 -12.09 10.25
C PRO A 171 -13.06 -11.60 10.96
N GLY A 172 -13.17 -10.43 11.60
CA GLY A 172 -12.05 -9.77 12.29
C GLY A 172 -11.42 -8.61 11.50
N ASP A 173 -11.67 -8.53 10.18
CA ASP A 173 -11.26 -7.40 9.36
C ASP A 173 -12.17 -6.18 9.61
N ALA A 174 -11.61 -4.99 9.47
CA ALA A 174 -12.35 -3.72 9.60
C ALA A 174 -12.68 -3.11 8.24
N ILE A 175 -13.77 -2.35 8.17
CA ILE A 175 -14.16 -1.58 6.98
C ILE A 175 -14.46 -0.14 7.39
N THR A 176 -13.75 0.83 6.81
CA THR A 176 -14.00 2.26 7.02
C THR A 176 -13.23 3.09 5.99
N ASP A 177 -13.69 4.29 5.70
CA ASP A 177 -13.00 5.28 4.87
C ASP A 177 -12.66 6.58 5.62
N SER A 178 -12.62 6.49 6.96
CA SER A 178 -12.48 7.67 7.83
C SER A 178 -11.39 7.50 8.90
N ALA A 179 -11.30 8.50 9.79
CA ALA A 179 -10.42 8.50 10.97
C ALA A 179 -10.64 7.31 11.93
N GLU A 180 -11.78 6.61 11.82
CA GLU A 180 -12.06 5.38 12.57
C GLU A 180 -10.97 4.32 12.41
N ALA A 181 -10.29 4.26 11.25
CA ALA A 181 -9.17 3.36 11.03
C ALA A 181 -8.06 3.61 12.05
N PHE A 182 -7.70 4.89 12.25
CA PHE A 182 -6.69 5.28 13.24
C PHE A 182 -7.16 4.98 14.66
N TYR A 183 -8.42 5.24 14.98
CA TYR A 183 -8.97 4.92 16.30
C TYR A 183 -8.87 3.43 16.62
N LEU A 184 -9.22 2.58 15.65
CA LEU A 184 -9.11 1.13 15.79
C LEU A 184 -7.66 0.67 15.93
N MET A 185 -6.74 1.24 15.14
CA MET A 185 -5.30 0.99 15.27
C MET A 185 -4.81 1.31 16.70
N ARG A 186 -5.18 2.47 17.23
CA ARG A 186 -4.80 2.89 18.58
C ARG A 186 -5.39 2.00 19.66
N GLN A 187 -6.67 1.66 19.55
CA GLN A 187 -7.35 0.73 20.48
C GLN A 187 -6.63 -0.62 20.54
N ARG A 188 -6.09 -1.09 19.42
CA ARG A 188 -5.39 -2.38 19.31
C ARG A 188 -3.87 -2.30 19.55
N GLY A 189 -3.34 -1.14 19.94
CA GLY A 189 -1.91 -0.98 20.17
C GLY A 189 -1.05 -1.09 18.91
N ILE A 190 -1.64 -0.85 17.73
CA ILE A 190 -0.93 -0.84 16.45
C ILE A 190 0.05 0.35 16.42
N THR A 191 1.28 0.04 16.02
CA THR A 191 2.34 1.03 15.83
C THR A 191 2.88 1.06 14.40
N ASN A 192 2.60 0.01 13.63
CA ASN A 192 3.12 -0.20 12.30
C ASN A 192 1.97 -0.26 11.30
N VAL A 193 2.10 0.43 10.17
CA VAL A 193 1.07 0.49 9.14
C VAL A 193 1.70 0.16 7.79
N ILE A 194 1.16 -0.86 7.16
CA ILE A 194 1.50 -1.28 5.80
C ILE A 194 0.40 -0.77 4.89
N VAL A 195 0.73 0.12 3.96
CA VAL A 195 -0.22 0.72 3.04
C VAL A 195 -0.05 0.12 1.65
N MET A 196 -1.16 -0.26 1.04
CA MET A 196 -1.26 -0.74 -0.34
C MET A 196 -2.56 -0.24 -0.96
N GLY A 197 -2.74 -0.40 -2.28
CA GLY A 197 -3.96 0.01 -2.98
C GLY A 197 -3.75 1.20 -3.91
N VAL A 198 -4.84 1.88 -4.27
CA VAL A 198 -4.89 2.83 -5.38
C VAL A 198 -5.63 4.11 -5.00
N HIS A 199 -5.46 5.24 -5.65
CA HIS A 199 -4.33 5.57 -6.53
C HIS A 199 -3.21 6.23 -5.73
N ILE A 200 -1.97 5.88 -6.05
CA ILE A 200 -0.78 6.21 -5.25
C ILE A 200 -0.54 7.71 -5.13
N ASN A 201 -0.81 8.46 -6.19
CA ASN A 201 -0.69 9.92 -6.27
C ASN A 201 -1.84 10.66 -5.57
N MET A 202 -2.93 9.96 -5.24
CA MET A 202 -4.13 10.55 -4.66
C MET A 202 -4.44 9.93 -3.29
N CYS A 203 -5.29 8.91 -3.26
CA CYS A 203 -5.88 8.37 -2.04
C CYS A 203 -4.85 7.76 -1.09
N VAL A 204 -3.88 7.02 -1.65
CA VAL A 204 -2.80 6.40 -0.86
C VAL A 204 -1.94 7.46 -0.15
N LEU A 205 -1.76 8.63 -0.73
CA LEU A 205 -1.08 9.75 -0.05
C LEU A 205 -2.03 10.51 0.88
N GLY A 206 -3.24 10.83 0.41
CA GLY A 206 -4.08 11.87 0.98
C GLY A 206 -5.20 11.42 1.92
N ARG A 207 -5.65 10.16 1.89
CA ARG A 207 -6.77 9.71 2.74
C ARG A 207 -6.40 9.73 4.23
N PRO A 208 -7.39 9.93 5.13
CA PRO A 208 -7.19 10.06 6.58
C PRO A 208 -6.55 8.82 7.24
N PHE A 209 -6.62 7.68 6.57
CA PHE A 209 -6.13 6.40 7.07
C PHE A 209 -4.79 5.97 6.42
N SER A 210 -4.18 6.85 5.61
CA SER A 210 -3.06 6.50 4.73
C SER A 210 -1.80 7.34 4.98
N ILE A 211 -0.82 7.28 4.07
CA ILE A 211 0.60 7.64 4.28
C ILE A 211 0.78 8.99 5.01
N ARG A 212 0.32 10.11 4.44
CA ARG A 212 0.61 11.43 5.01
C ARG A 212 0.06 11.57 6.43
N GLN A 213 -1.18 11.12 6.65
CA GLN A 213 -1.82 11.21 7.95
C GLN A 213 -1.15 10.28 8.96
N MET A 214 -0.87 9.03 8.60
CA MET A 214 -0.27 8.03 9.50
C MET A 214 1.16 8.42 9.90
N VAL A 215 1.98 8.90 8.97
CA VAL A 215 3.32 9.41 9.26
C VAL A 215 3.25 10.59 10.22
N ARG A 216 2.34 11.55 9.98
CA ARG A 216 2.16 12.72 10.86
C ARG A 216 1.67 12.36 12.26
N GLN A 217 0.94 11.26 12.40
CA GLN A 217 0.51 10.73 13.70
C GLN A 217 1.57 9.84 14.37
N GLY A 218 2.78 9.75 13.80
CA GLY A 218 3.91 9.03 14.39
C GLY A 218 3.84 7.50 14.26
N GLN A 219 3.05 6.97 13.31
CA GLN A 219 3.08 5.55 12.98
C GLN A 219 4.31 5.19 12.16
N ASN A 220 4.81 3.96 12.29
CA ASN A 220 5.82 3.41 11.38
C ASN A 220 5.12 2.97 10.10
N VAL A 221 5.27 3.73 9.03
CA VAL A 221 4.56 3.47 7.76
C VAL A 221 5.50 2.83 6.74
N VAL A 222 4.99 1.86 5.98
CA VAL A 222 5.61 1.38 4.74
C VAL A 222 4.58 1.30 3.62
N LEU A 223 5.01 1.60 2.40
CA LEU A 223 4.24 1.37 1.18
C LEU A 223 4.58 -0.02 0.59
N VAL A 224 3.59 -0.79 0.12
CA VAL A 224 3.84 -1.98 -0.71
C VAL A 224 3.91 -1.56 -2.18
N ARG A 225 5.13 -1.30 -2.66
CA ARG A 225 5.35 -0.58 -3.93
C ARG A 225 4.92 -1.32 -5.20
N ASP A 226 4.81 -2.65 -5.12
CA ASP A 226 4.35 -3.50 -6.23
C ASP A 226 2.85 -3.80 -6.14
N LEU A 227 2.16 -3.36 -5.08
CA LEU A 227 0.71 -3.52 -4.92
C LEU A 227 0.03 -2.15 -4.85
N THR A 228 0.31 -1.33 -5.87
CA THR A 228 -0.25 0.00 -6.04
C THR A 228 -0.32 0.38 -7.52
N ASP A 229 -1.13 1.39 -7.86
CA ASP A 229 -1.33 1.95 -9.20
C ASP A 229 -1.50 3.47 -9.09
N SER A 230 -1.26 4.21 -10.17
CA SER A 230 -1.48 5.66 -10.23
C SER A 230 -2.62 6.03 -11.18
N MET A 231 -3.26 7.17 -10.96
CA MET A 231 -3.93 7.88 -12.06
C MET A 231 -2.89 8.75 -12.76
N TYR A 232 -2.29 8.20 -13.81
CA TYR A 232 -1.33 8.86 -14.68
C TYR A 232 -1.56 8.39 -16.10
N ASN A 233 -1.47 9.29 -17.08
CA ASN A 233 -1.42 8.88 -18.48
C ASN A 233 -0.13 9.34 -19.16
N HIS A 234 0.40 8.48 -20.02
CA HIS A 234 1.67 8.69 -20.71
C HIS A 234 1.71 9.89 -21.66
N ARG A 235 0.56 10.53 -21.97
CA ARG A 235 0.52 11.76 -22.78
C ARG A 235 0.74 13.02 -21.96
N GLN A 236 0.72 12.92 -20.63
CA GLN A 236 1.04 14.00 -19.72
C GLN A 236 2.49 13.89 -19.23
N ALA A 237 3.04 15.02 -18.79
CA ALA A 237 4.39 15.06 -18.22
C ALA A 237 4.53 14.00 -17.10
N PRO A 238 5.63 13.24 -17.05
CA PRO A 238 6.89 13.45 -17.76
C PRO A 238 7.02 12.62 -19.07
N TYR A 239 5.92 12.23 -19.71
CA TYR A 239 5.89 11.50 -20.99
C TYR A 239 6.61 10.13 -20.94
N VAL A 240 6.39 9.41 -19.85
CA VAL A 240 6.91 8.05 -19.64
C VAL A 240 5.77 7.03 -19.70
N SER A 241 6.09 5.73 -19.72
CA SER A 241 5.03 4.72 -19.60
C SER A 241 4.25 4.89 -18.30
N HIS A 242 3.00 4.43 -18.28
CA HIS A 242 2.16 4.43 -17.07
C HIS A 242 2.95 3.91 -15.85
N PHE A 243 3.52 2.72 -15.99
CA PHE A 243 4.26 2.03 -14.93
C PHE A 243 5.47 2.82 -14.45
N ARG A 244 6.20 3.49 -15.34
CA ARG A 244 7.29 4.37 -14.92
C ARG A 244 6.77 5.61 -14.19
N GLY A 245 5.62 6.14 -14.58
CA GLY A 245 4.94 7.20 -13.83
C GLY A 245 4.58 6.76 -12.41
N THR A 246 3.98 5.57 -12.26
CA THR A 246 3.70 4.95 -10.95
C THR A 246 4.98 4.81 -10.12
N GLU A 247 6.06 4.29 -10.72
CA GLU A 247 7.35 4.17 -10.06
C GLU A 247 7.87 5.53 -9.58
N LEU A 248 7.78 6.59 -10.39
CA LEU A 248 8.21 7.93 -9.97
C LEU A 248 7.47 8.40 -8.72
N VAL A 249 6.17 8.11 -8.59
CA VAL A 249 5.40 8.44 -7.37
C VAL A 249 5.85 7.57 -6.18
N VAL A 250 6.20 6.29 -6.39
CA VAL A 250 6.85 5.47 -5.36
C VAL A 250 8.17 6.12 -4.92
N GLU A 251 9.01 6.56 -5.86
CA GLU A 251 10.28 7.21 -5.54
C GLU A 251 10.08 8.52 -4.75
N HIS A 252 9.02 9.26 -5.06
CA HIS A 252 8.62 10.45 -4.32
C HIS A 252 8.28 10.11 -2.86
N ILE A 253 7.46 9.09 -2.64
CA ILE A 253 7.11 8.60 -1.30
C ILE A 253 8.35 8.17 -0.51
N GLU A 254 9.27 7.43 -1.17
CA GLU A 254 10.51 6.95 -0.57
C GLU A 254 11.48 8.06 -0.16
N LYS A 255 11.39 9.24 -0.78
CA LYS A 255 12.21 10.42 -0.44
C LYS A 255 11.63 11.20 0.74
N TYR A 256 10.31 11.38 0.79
CA TYR A 256 9.70 12.40 1.64
C TYR A 256 8.87 11.85 2.81
N TRP A 257 8.29 10.65 2.67
CA TRP A 257 7.26 10.17 3.58
C TRP A 257 7.65 8.90 4.33
N CYS A 258 7.91 7.82 3.61
CA CYS A 258 8.14 6.52 4.24
C CYS A 258 8.90 5.56 3.32
N PRO A 259 9.60 4.56 3.88
CA PRO A 259 10.16 3.48 3.08
C PRO A 259 9.07 2.65 2.41
N SER A 260 9.48 1.82 1.44
CA SER A 260 8.61 0.86 0.77
C SER A 260 9.13 -0.59 0.92
N ILE A 261 8.23 -1.55 0.81
CA ILE A 261 8.47 -3.00 0.77
C ILE A 261 7.81 -3.58 -0.47
N THR A 262 7.99 -4.88 -0.73
CA THR A 262 7.22 -5.59 -1.79
C THR A 262 6.37 -6.71 -1.23
N SER A 263 5.40 -7.17 -2.01
CA SER A 263 4.63 -8.38 -1.69
C SER A 263 5.52 -9.61 -1.48
N ALA A 264 6.72 -9.65 -2.08
CA ALA A 264 7.69 -10.72 -1.88
C ALA A 264 8.23 -10.81 -0.45
N ASP A 265 8.20 -9.73 0.35
CA ASP A 265 8.57 -9.80 1.77
C ASP A 265 7.58 -10.68 2.57
N PHE A 266 6.34 -10.81 2.10
CA PHE A 266 5.32 -11.68 2.69
C PHE A 266 5.25 -13.05 2.03
N LEU A 267 5.33 -13.07 0.70
CA LEU A 267 4.98 -14.22 -0.14
C LEU A 267 6.21 -14.98 -0.64
N GLY A 268 7.41 -14.42 -0.49
CA GLY A 268 8.61 -14.89 -1.19
C GLY A 268 8.52 -14.70 -2.70
N GLY A 269 9.54 -15.19 -3.40
CA GLY A 269 9.63 -15.11 -4.86
C GLY A 269 9.79 -13.68 -5.37
N GLU A 270 9.20 -13.39 -6.52
CA GLU A 270 9.31 -12.09 -7.18
C GLU A 270 8.18 -11.13 -6.76
N PRO A 271 8.44 -9.81 -6.74
CA PRO A 271 7.40 -8.79 -6.63
C PRO A 271 6.35 -8.92 -7.75
N PHE A 272 5.14 -8.44 -7.47
CA PHE A 272 4.12 -8.32 -8.50
C PHE A 272 4.60 -7.41 -9.63
N ARG A 273 4.20 -7.74 -10.85
CA ARG A 273 4.46 -6.93 -12.03
C ARG A 273 3.26 -7.04 -12.97
N PHE A 274 2.77 -5.90 -13.42
CA PHE A 274 1.71 -5.86 -14.43
C PHE A 274 2.20 -6.48 -15.74
N LYS A 275 1.33 -7.20 -16.45
CA LYS A 275 1.61 -7.76 -17.79
C LYS A 275 2.04 -6.68 -18.78
N GLY A 276 1.47 -5.48 -18.66
CA GLY A 276 1.82 -4.34 -19.50
C GLY A 276 3.16 -3.67 -19.14
N ASP A 277 3.71 -3.95 -17.96
CA ASP A 277 5.00 -3.42 -17.55
C ASP A 277 6.12 -4.25 -18.20
N VAL A 278 6.37 -3.99 -19.48
CA VAL A 278 7.42 -4.66 -20.24
C VAL A 278 8.73 -3.91 -20.07
N LYS A 279 9.78 -4.62 -19.61
CA LYS A 279 11.13 -4.08 -19.52
C LYS A 279 11.61 -3.66 -20.92
N LYS A 280 11.85 -2.36 -21.11
CA LYS A 280 12.49 -1.87 -22.33
C LYS A 280 13.98 -2.18 -22.24
N GLU A 281 14.48 -2.97 -23.18
CA GLU A 281 15.91 -3.19 -23.36
C GLU A 281 16.44 -2.17 -24.36
N VAL A 282 17.41 -1.37 -23.92
CA VAL A 282 18.10 -0.41 -24.78
C VAL A 282 19.51 -0.91 -24.99
N CYS A 283 19.83 -1.31 -26.22
CA CYS A 283 21.18 -1.62 -26.64
C CYS A 283 21.80 -0.35 -27.23
N PHE A 284 22.89 0.12 -26.62
CA PHE A 284 23.72 1.18 -27.20
C PHE A 284 24.85 0.50 -27.98
N ILE A 285 24.93 0.78 -29.28
CA ILE A 285 26.09 0.41 -30.10
C ILE A 285 26.96 1.66 -30.18
N ILE A 286 28.15 1.61 -29.59
CA ILE A 286 29.09 2.72 -29.53
C ILE A 286 30.26 2.37 -30.45
N GLY A 287 30.38 3.10 -31.56
CA GLY A 287 31.47 2.97 -32.53
C GLY A 287 32.27 4.26 -32.59
N GLU A 288 33.23 4.43 -31.69
CA GLU A 288 34.10 5.59 -31.63
C GLU A 288 35.47 5.32 -32.27
N ASN A 289 35.91 6.24 -33.14
CA ASN A 289 37.23 6.22 -33.77
C ASN A 289 38.39 6.40 -32.81
N GLU A 290 38.19 7.19 -31.76
CA GLU A 290 39.25 7.56 -30.84
C GLU A 290 39.76 6.37 -30.00
N TYR A 291 38.93 5.34 -29.82
CA TYR A 291 39.26 4.14 -29.07
C TYR A 291 39.35 2.86 -29.92
N HIS A 292 39.32 2.98 -31.27
CA HIS A 292 39.34 1.84 -32.20
C HIS A 292 38.34 0.75 -31.80
N THR A 293 37.13 1.15 -31.42
CA THR A 293 36.14 0.25 -30.83
C THR A 293 35.74 -0.91 -31.76
N TRP A 294 35.94 -0.79 -33.08
CA TRP A 294 35.79 -1.87 -34.07
C TRP A 294 36.84 -2.99 -33.97
N GLU A 295 37.95 -2.77 -33.26
CA GLU A 295 39.00 -3.76 -33.00
C GLU A 295 38.97 -4.27 -31.56
N THR A 296 38.49 -3.45 -30.62
CA THR A 296 38.68 -3.68 -29.17
C THR A 296 37.43 -4.10 -28.42
N LEU A 297 36.24 -3.93 -29.01
CA LEU A 297 34.98 -4.48 -28.49
C LEU A 297 34.55 -5.68 -29.34
N PRO A 298 34.00 -6.76 -28.71
CA PRO A 298 33.58 -7.97 -29.39
C PRO A 298 32.38 -7.79 -30.32
#